data_AF-A0A353K2A9-F1
#
_entry.id   AF-A0A353K2A9-F1
#
_cell.length_a   1.000
_cell.length_b   1.000
_cell.length_c   1.000
_cell.angle_alpha   90.00
_cell.angle_beta   90.00
_cell.angle_gamma   90.00
#
_symmetry.space_group_name_H-M   'P 1'
#
loop_
_entity.id
_entity.type
_entity.pdbx_description
1 polymer ?
#
loop_
_entity_poly.entity_id
_entity_poly.type
_entity_poly.pdbx_seq_one_letter_code
_entity_poly.pdbx_strand_id
1 'polypeptide(L)'
;GIKIENVKIIDKNTLAVNLNDSISVFEPEDFDFYINGIRTTPDSFEKEITGGKSELIFKFKYSLNDISKMQVKTVSYPKTANEYGVKLKGNQTIQGDKISDCIPPDIEFITFSSDRKQLYIRFTKNVKGDSMYRYSFTVSSNNVEKYEVVSSNQIKISLSEAAAYGSKISVSIRNV
;
A
#
# COMPACT_ATOMS: atom_id res chain seq x y z
N GLY A 1 25.61 5.23 7.20
CA GLY A 1 24.65 5.99 6.41
C GLY A 1 23.28 5.38 6.60
N ILE A 2 22.28 6.21 6.91
CA ILE A 2 20.90 5.79 7.21
C ILE A 2 20.33 5.10 5.97
N LYS A 3 19.70 3.93 6.14
CA LYS A 3 19.14 3.18 5.01
C LYS A 3 17.63 3.37 4.92
N ILE A 4 17.11 3.33 3.70
CA ILE A 4 15.68 3.13 3.48
C ILE A 4 15.34 1.70 3.93
N GLU A 5 14.38 1.57 4.84
CA GLU A 5 13.84 0.30 5.31
C GLU A 5 12.84 -0.26 4.30
N ASN A 6 11.81 0.54 3.97
CA ASN A 6 10.83 0.21 2.95
C ASN A 6 10.20 1.48 2.36
N VAL A 7 9.41 1.29 1.31
CA VAL A 7 8.59 2.34 0.70
C VAL A 7 7.18 1.79 0.55
N LYS A 8 6.19 2.60 0.90
CA LYS A 8 4.78 2.21 0.87
C LYS A 8 3.94 3.24 0.15
N ILE A 9 3.01 2.82 -0.70
CA ILE A 9 1.95 3.71 -1.19
C ILE A 9 0.84 3.68 -0.15
N ILE A 10 0.56 4.81 0.52
CA ILE A 10 -0.39 4.90 1.63
C ILE A 10 -1.82 5.05 1.13
N ASP A 11 -2.00 6.00 0.21
CA ASP A 11 -3.25 6.27 -0.48
C ASP A 11 -2.94 6.66 -1.93
N LYS A 12 -3.98 6.89 -2.72
CA LYS A 12 -3.87 7.14 -4.15
C LYS A 12 -2.91 8.26 -4.53
N ASN A 13 -2.56 9.17 -3.64
CA ASN A 13 -1.68 10.29 -3.93
C ASN A 13 -0.48 10.36 -2.98
N THR A 14 -0.32 9.39 -2.08
CA THR A 14 0.62 9.49 -0.96
C THR A 14 1.57 8.30 -0.92
N LEU A 15 2.86 8.59 -0.79
CA LEU A 15 3.93 7.61 -0.66
C LEU A 15 4.69 7.85 0.65
N ALA A 16 4.89 6.81 1.46
CA ALA A 16 5.76 6.83 2.62
C ALA A 16 7.12 6.19 2.30
N VAL A 17 8.20 6.86 2.66
CA VAL A 17 9.56 6.30 2.68
C VAL A 17 9.99 6.13 4.13
N ASN A 18 10.12 4.89 4.57
CA ASN A 18 10.50 4.57 5.94
C ASN A 18 12.01 4.40 6.04
N LEU A 19 12.62 5.05 7.02
CA LEU A 19 14.05 5.00 7.29
C LEU A 19 14.33 4.19 8.56
N ASN A 20 15.49 3.53 8.60
CA ASN A 20 15.89 2.72 9.77
C ASN A 20 16.28 3.55 11.01
N ASP A 21 16.45 4.87 10.86
CA ASP A 21 16.80 5.79 11.93
C ASP A 21 15.92 7.04 11.84
N SER A 22 15.80 7.76 12.96
CA SER A 22 15.19 9.07 13.03
C SER A 22 16.07 10.11 12.34
N ILE A 23 15.45 11.06 11.64
CA ILE A 23 16.16 12.19 11.03
C ILE A 23 15.79 13.51 11.71
N SER A 24 16.81 14.26 12.10
CA SER A 24 16.65 15.61 12.65
C SER A 24 16.56 16.63 11.51
N VAL A 25 17.42 16.48 10.49
CA VAL A 25 17.45 17.31 9.28
C VAL A 25 16.95 16.49 8.10
N PHE A 26 16.02 17.04 7.33
CA PHE A 26 15.46 16.40 6.15
C PHE A 26 15.49 17.34 4.95
N GLU A 27 15.95 16.82 3.82
CA GLU A 27 16.13 17.56 2.57
C GLU A 27 15.41 16.76 1.46
N PRO A 28 14.21 17.19 1.03
CA PRO A 28 13.42 16.46 0.02
C PRO A 28 14.17 16.19 -1.28
N GLU A 29 15.09 17.09 -1.65
CA GLU A 29 15.93 17.01 -2.84
C GLU A 29 16.95 15.85 -2.79
N ASP A 30 17.10 15.20 -1.62
CA ASP A 30 17.89 13.98 -1.51
C ASP A 30 17.22 12.78 -2.17
N PHE A 31 15.96 12.90 -2.57
CA PHE A 31 15.16 11.87 -3.19
C PHE A 31 14.79 12.24 -4.62
N ASP A 32 14.99 11.29 -5.53
CA ASP A 32 14.49 11.29 -6.89
C ASP A 32 13.37 10.26 -7.01
N PHE A 33 12.18 10.72 -7.37
CA PHE A 33 11.04 9.85 -7.67
C PHE A 33 10.91 9.69 -9.17
N TYR A 34 10.70 8.46 -9.62
CA TYR A 34 10.37 8.17 -11.00
C TYR A 34 9.05 7.40 -11.06
N ILE A 35 8.09 7.97 -11.79
CA ILE A 35 6.78 7.36 -12.03
C ILE A 35 6.68 7.06 -13.53
N ASN A 36 6.49 5.79 -13.86
CA ASN A 36 6.50 5.27 -15.23
C ASN A 36 7.74 5.71 -16.04
N GLY A 37 8.90 5.82 -15.36
CA GLY A 37 10.16 6.24 -15.96
C GLY A 37 10.36 7.76 -16.07
N ILE A 38 9.36 8.56 -15.72
CA ILE A 38 9.44 10.02 -15.73
C ILE A 38 9.84 10.51 -14.34
N ARG A 39 10.88 11.35 -14.24
CA ARG A 39 11.25 11.99 -12.97
C ARG A 39 10.11 12.91 -12.52
N THR A 40 9.63 12.73 -11.31
CA THR A 40 8.48 13.46 -10.75
C THR A 40 8.89 14.11 -9.44
N THR A 41 8.40 15.31 -9.20
CA THR A 41 8.58 16.03 -7.93
C THR A 41 7.28 15.90 -7.12
N PRO A 42 7.35 15.59 -5.82
CA PRO A 42 6.19 15.63 -4.95
C PRO A 42 5.69 17.07 -4.79
N ASP A 43 4.37 17.25 -4.68
CA ASP A 43 3.74 18.55 -4.47
C ASP A 43 3.89 19.03 -3.03
N SER A 44 3.93 18.10 -2.08
CA SER A 44 4.26 18.39 -0.69
C SER A 44 4.86 17.17 0.00
N PHE A 45 5.41 17.40 1.19
CA PHE A 45 5.90 16.33 2.04
C PHE A 45 5.66 16.63 3.53
N GLU A 46 5.64 15.58 4.32
CA GLU A 46 5.54 15.57 5.78
C GLU A 46 6.60 14.60 6.34
N LYS A 47 7.02 14.83 7.58
CA LYS A 47 7.95 13.95 8.30
C LYS A 47 7.35 13.58 9.63
N GLU A 48 7.31 12.28 9.92
CA GLU A 48 6.92 11.73 11.21
C GLU A 48 8.07 10.93 11.83
N ILE A 49 8.13 10.93 13.16
CA ILE A 49 9.12 10.15 13.92
C ILE A 49 8.36 9.24 14.89
N THR A 50 8.49 7.93 14.68
CA THR A 50 7.83 6.91 15.52
C THR A 50 8.85 5.85 15.91
N GLY A 51 8.99 5.60 17.21
CA GLY A 51 9.86 4.53 17.70
C GLY A 51 11.34 4.65 17.31
N GLY A 52 11.87 5.87 17.19
CA GLY A 52 13.26 6.11 16.78
C GLY A 52 13.53 5.93 15.27
N LYS A 53 12.48 5.77 14.46
CA LYS A 53 12.55 5.72 13.00
C LYS A 53 11.81 6.91 12.40
N SER A 54 12.19 7.30 11.18
CA SER A 54 11.48 8.34 10.44
C SER A 54 10.66 7.78 9.29
N GLU A 55 9.42 8.23 9.21
CA GLU A 55 8.55 8.06 8.04
C GLU A 55 8.47 9.39 7.29
N LEU A 56 8.81 9.36 6.01
CA LEU A 56 8.79 10.52 5.13
C LEU A 56 7.62 10.38 4.17
N ILE A 57 6.62 11.23 4.31
CA ILE A 57 5.36 11.15 3.59
C ILE A 57 5.42 12.15 2.44
N PHE A 58 5.38 11.67 1.20
CA PHE A 58 5.40 12.48 -0.01
C PHE A 58 4.03 12.43 -0.68
N LYS A 59 3.46 13.59 -1.00
CA LYS A 59 2.16 13.72 -1.66
C LYS A 59 2.37 14.18 -3.09
N PHE A 60 1.67 13.52 -4.02
CA PHE A 60 1.74 13.77 -5.45
C PHE A 60 0.35 14.15 -5.97
N LYS A 61 0.30 15.02 -6.97
CA LYS A 61 -0.93 15.43 -7.66
C LYS A 61 -1.58 14.27 -8.42
N TYR A 62 -0.79 13.32 -8.90
CA TYR A 62 -1.26 12.20 -9.71
C TYR A 62 -1.52 10.95 -8.86
N SER A 63 -2.50 10.16 -9.31
CA SER A 63 -2.82 8.87 -8.69
C SER A 63 -1.67 7.88 -8.87
N LEU A 64 -1.22 7.27 -7.78
CA LEU A 64 -0.20 6.23 -7.72
C LEU A 64 -0.77 4.83 -8.01
N ASN A 65 -2.09 4.67 -8.07
CA ASN A 65 -2.74 3.35 -8.23
C ASN A 65 -2.56 2.81 -9.66
N ASP A 66 -2.44 3.69 -10.65
CA ASP A 66 -2.46 3.36 -12.07
C ASP A 66 -1.06 3.34 -12.70
N ILE A 67 -0.02 3.29 -11.87
CA ILE A 67 1.36 3.34 -12.33
C ILE A 67 1.89 1.91 -12.53
N SER A 68 2.46 1.64 -13.70
CA SER A 68 3.04 0.33 -14.02
C SER A 68 4.43 0.16 -13.42
N LYS A 69 5.13 1.26 -13.15
CA LYS A 69 6.46 1.26 -12.55
C LYS A 69 6.68 2.50 -11.67
N MET A 70 7.17 2.29 -10.46
CA MET A 70 7.65 3.36 -9.57
C MET A 70 9.08 3.08 -9.16
N GLN A 71 9.86 4.12 -8.89
CA GLN A 71 11.20 3.99 -8.33
C GLN A 71 11.48 5.18 -7.40
N VAL A 72 12.04 4.88 -6.24
CA VAL A 72 12.60 5.88 -5.32
C VAL A 72 14.11 5.72 -5.32
N LYS A 73 14.84 6.78 -5.63
CA LYS A 73 16.29 6.80 -5.63
C LYS A 73 16.79 7.90 -4.71
N THR A 74 17.84 7.64 -3.94
CA THR A 74 18.54 8.71 -3.21
C THR A 74 19.68 9.25 -4.06
N VAL A 75 19.94 10.56 -4.00
CA VAL A 75 21.07 11.20 -4.69
C VAL A 75 22.44 10.65 -4.20
N SER A 76 23.53 10.95 -4.91
CA SER A 76 24.88 10.45 -4.54
C SER A 76 25.37 11.00 -3.20
N TYR A 77 25.04 12.26 -2.90
CA TYR A 77 25.53 12.97 -1.71
C TYR A 77 24.35 13.59 -0.96
N PRO A 78 23.53 12.77 -0.29
CA PRO A 78 22.37 13.28 0.42
C PRO A 78 22.80 14.14 1.62
N LYS A 79 21.99 15.14 1.93
CA LYS A 79 22.21 16.12 3.00
C LYS A 79 21.50 15.77 4.30
N THR A 80 20.38 15.04 4.21
CA THR A 80 19.57 14.48 5.29
C THR A 80 20.45 13.71 6.27
N ALA A 81 20.29 13.99 7.56
CA ALA A 81 21.05 13.37 8.64
C ALA A 81 20.24 13.22 9.92
N ASN A 82 20.67 12.28 10.79
CA ASN A 82 20.17 12.18 12.15
C ASN A 82 20.86 13.18 13.10
N GLU A 83 20.47 13.16 14.38
CA GLU A 83 21.05 14.03 15.42
C GLU A 83 22.57 13.85 15.61
N TYR A 84 23.10 12.67 15.27
CA TYR A 84 24.53 12.36 15.33
C TYR A 84 25.29 12.74 14.05
N GLY A 85 24.64 13.41 13.09
CA GLY A 85 25.23 13.81 11.81
C GLY A 85 25.43 12.64 10.83
N VAL A 86 24.89 11.46 11.11
CA VAL A 86 24.94 10.31 10.19
C VAL A 86 23.99 10.58 9.03
N LYS A 87 24.55 10.72 7.83
CA LYS A 87 23.78 11.05 6.62
C LYS A 87 23.01 9.85 6.07
N LEU A 88 21.92 10.11 5.34
CA LEU A 88 21.27 9.12 4.48
C LEU A 88 22.30 8.45 3.57
N LYS A 89 22.16 7.16 3.30
CA LYS A 89 23.02 6.46 2.37
C LYS A 89 22.65 6.91 0.94
N GLY A 90 23.61 7.45 0.21
CA GLY A 90 23.41 7.84 -1.19
C GLY A 90 23.25 6.64 -2.13
N ASN A 91 22.73 6.88 -3.33
CA ASN A 91 22.52 5.89 -4.39
C ASN A 91 21.72 4.63 -3.99
N GLN A 92 20.86 4.70 -2.97
CA GLN A 92 19.86 3.68 -2.70
C GLN A 92 18.78 3.73 -3.77
N THR A 93 18.23 2.58 -4.16
CA THR A 93 17.17 2.48 -5.14
C THR A 93 16.18 1.41 -4.73
N ILE A 94 14.90 1.79 -4.64
CA ILE A 94 13.78 0.87 -4.43
C ILE A 94 12.88 0.94 -5.66
N GLN A 95 12.53 -0.21 -6.22
CA GLN A 95 11.72 -0.36 -7.43
C GLN A 95 10.29 -0.77 -7.09
N GLY A 96 9.35 -0.53 -8.00
CA GLY A 96 7.91 -0.62 -7.77
C GLY A 96 7.41 -2.01 -7.36
N ASP A 97 8.10 -3.07 -7.77
CA ASP A 97 7.85 -4.44 -7.31
C ASP A 97 8.12 -4.60 -5.80
N LYS A 98 9.14 -3.90 -5.28
CA LYS A 98 9.52 -3.84 -3.86
C LYS A 98 8.77 -2.76 -3.07
N ILE A 99 8.03 -1.88 -3.74
CA ILE A 99 7.16 -0.90 -3.08
C ILE A 99 5.88 -1.63 -2.66
N SER A 100 5.58 -1.58 -1.36
CA SER A 100 4.35 -2.18 -0.84
C SER A 100 3.19 -1.23 -1.10
N ASP A 101 2.16 -1.71 -1.79
CA ASP A 101 0.95 -0.94 -1.97
C ASP A 101 0.00 -1.22 -0.79
N CYS A 102 -0.36 -0.18 -0.06
CA CYS A 102 -1.30 -0.23 1.04
C CYS A 102 -2.74 0.09 0.59
N ILE A 103 -2.94 0.45 -0.67
CA ILE A 103 -4.24 0.77 -1.23
C ILE A 103 -4.97 -0.52 -1.61
N PRO A 104 -6.18 -0.73 -1.10
CA PRO A 104 -6.98 -1.88 -1.51
C PRO A 104 -7.46 -1.69 -2.97
N PRO A 105 -7.29 -2.68 -3.86
CA PRO A 105 -7.87 -2.61 -5.20
C PRO A 105 -9.40 -2.55 -5.19
N ASP A 106 -9.96 -1.97 -6.24
CA ASP A 106 -11.41 -1.91 -6.46
C ASP A 106 -12.00 -3.29 -6.74
N ILE A 107 -13.28 -3.47 -6.40
CA ILE A 107 -14.04 -4.69 -6.70
C ILE A 107 -14.51 -4.64 -8.15
N GLU A 108 -14.18 -5.66 -8.93
CA GLU A 108 -14.64 -5.87 -10.31
C GLU A 108 -16.06 -6.46 -10.30
N PHE A 109 -16.25 -7.58 -9.62
CA PHE A 109 -17.56 -8.18 -9.43
C PHE A 109 -17.58 -9.15 -8.24
N ILE A 110 -18.79 -9.51 -7.83
CA ILE A 110 -19.07 -10.44 -6.75
C ILE A 110 -20.02 -11.52 -7.25
N THR A 111 -19.69 -12.80 -7.00
CA THR A 111 -20.54 -13.93 -7.37
C THR A 111 -20.66 -14.94 -6.25
N PHE A 112 -21.80 -15.63 -6.17
CA PHE A 112 -22.01 -16.75 -5.25
C PHE A 112 -21.62 -18.07 -5.91
N SER A 113 -21.17 -19.03 -5.11
CA SER A 113 -21.22 -20.44 -5.52
C SER A 113 -22.67 -20.87 -5.78
N SER A 114 -22.85 -21.97 -6.51
CA SER A 114 -24.16 -22.56 -6.79
C SER A 114 -24.95 -22.90 -5.53
N ASP A 115 -24.28 -23.39 -4.48
CA ASP A 115 -24.88 -23.69 -3.17
C ASP A 115 -25.02 -22.45 -2.26
N ARG A 116 -24.54 -21.29 -2.73
CA ARG A 116 -24.53 -19.99 -2.03
C ARG A 116 -23.85 -20.02 -0.65
N LYS A 117 -23.04 -21.03 -0.35
CA LYS A 117 -22.20 -21.10 0.86
C LYS A 117 -20.85 -20.41 0.69
N GLN A 118 -20.53 -20.00 -0.53
CA GLN A 118 -19.29 -19.30 -0.85
C GLN A 118 -19.58 -18.04 -1.66
N LEU A 119 -18.78 -17.02 -1.40
CA LEU A 119 -18.78 -15.76 -2.12
C LEU A 119 -17.40 -15.55 -2.75
N TYR A 120 -17.36 -15.35 -4.05
CA TYR A 120 -16.16 -15.03 -4.79
C TYR A 120 -16.16 -13.55 -5.11
N ILE A 121 -15.12 -12.84 -4.67
CA ILE A 121 -14.92 -11.42 -4.97
C ILE A 121 -13.71 -11.32 -5.86
N ARG A 122 -13.90 -10.73 -7.03
CA ARG A 122 -12.83 -10.44 -7.97
C ARG A 122 -12.50 -8.96 -7.94
N PHE A 123 -11.23 -8.65 -7.96
CA PHE A 123 -10.69 -7.29 -7.91
C PHE A 123 -10.14 -6.87 -9.27
N THR A 124 -10.16 -5.56 -9.53
CA THR A 124 -9.67 -4.95 -10.78
C THR A 124 -8.16 -5.13 -10.98
N LYS A 125 -7.41 -5.37 -9.89
CA LYS A 125 -5.96 -5.58 -9.87
C LYS A 125 -5.58 -6.70 -8.90
N ASN A 126 -4.32 -7.12 -8.96
CA ASN A 126 -3.79 -8.12 -8.06
C ASN A 126 -3.88 -7.64 -6.60
N VAL A 127 -4.38 -8.50 -5.72
CA VAL A 127 -4.36 -8.31 -4.28
C VAL A 127 -3.09 -8.94 -3.75
N LYS A 128 -2.14 -8.13 -3.26
CA LYS A 128 -1.00 -8.68 -2.51
C LYS A 128 -1.56 -9.34 -1.24
N GLY A 129 -1.16 -10.56 -0.89
CA GLY A 129 -1.74 -11.30 0.23
C GLY A 129 -1.78 -10.51 1.55
N ASP A 130 -0.79 -9.64 1.76
CA ASP A 130 -0.69 -8.78 2.92
C ASP A 130 -1.67 -7.58 2.89
N SER A 131 -2.36 -7.25 1.80
CA SER A 131 -3.38 -6.18 1.81
C SER A 131 -4.77 -6.70 2.19
N MET A 132 -4.94 -8.02 2.36
CA MET A 132 -6.22 -8.66 2.67
C MET A 132 -6.78 -8.33 4.06
N TYR A 133 -5.92 -8.09 5.07
CA TYR A 133 -6.38 -7.69 6.42
C TYR A 133 -7.14 -6.35 6.42
N ARG A 134 -7.08 -5.61 5.31
CA ARG A 134 -7.72 -4.31 5.13
C ARG A 134 -9.12 -4.41 4.57
N TYR A 135 -9.65 -5.60 4.29
CA TYR A 135 -11.05 -5.76 3.92
C TYR A 135 -11.87 -6.34 5.06
N SER A 136 -13.07 -5.81 5.25
CA SER A 136 -14.12 -6.42 6.03
C SER A 136 -15.28 -6.77 5.11
N PHE A 137 -15.81 -7.98 5.28
CA PHE A 137 -16.91 -8.48 4.48
C PHE A 137 -18.09 -8.77 5.40
N THR A 138 -19.26 -8.27 5.05
CA THR A 138 -20.51 -8.66 5.71
C THR A 138 -21.49 -9.15 4.66
N VAL A 139 -22.21 -10.22 5.01
CA VAL A 139 -23.32 -10.76 4.22
C VAL A 139 -24.53 -10.72 5.14
N SER A 140 -25.59 -10.04 4.72
CA SER A 140 -26.77 -9.83 5.56
C SER A 140 -27.34 -11.17 6.05
N SER A 141 -27.56 -11.27 7.35
CA SER A 141 -28.09 -12.47 8.02
C SER A 141 -27.24 -13.72 7.82
N ASN A 142 -25.93 -13.57 7.68
CA ASN A 142 -24.98 -14.68 7.57
C ASN A 142 -23.64 -14.31 8.24
N ASN A 143 -22.85 -15.32 8.61
CA ASN A 143 -21.53 -15.13 9.20
C ASN A 143 -20.44 -15.52 8.20
N VAL A 144 -19.40 -14.69 8.13
CA VAL A 144 -18.17 -15.02 7.40
C VAL A 144 -17.29 -15.89 8.29
N GLU A 145 -17.02 -17.12 7.87
CA GLU A 145 -16.18 -18.06 8.63
C GLU A 145 -14.71 -17.93 8.29
N LYS A 146 -14.41 -17.80 6.99
CA LYS A 146 -13.05 -17.81 6.47
C LYS A 146 -12.99 -17.06 5.15
N TYR A 147 -11.84 -16.49 4.85
CA TYR A 147 -11.47 -16.07 3.50
C TYR A 147 -10.19 -16.79 3.04
N GLU A 148 -10.04 -16.91 1.73
CA GLU A 148 -8.90 -17.54 1.07
C GLU A 148 -8.60 -16.79 -0.23
N VAL A 149 -7.32 -16.54 -0.50
CA VAL A 149 -6.88 -16.02 -1.81
C VAL A 149 -6.84 -17.20 -2.78
N VAL A 150 -7.76 -17.22 -3.74
CA VAL A 150 -7.88 -18.32 -4.72
C VAL A 150 -7.14 -18.03 -6.02
N SER A 151 -6.86 -16.76 -6.32
CA SER A 151 -5.97 -16.34 -7.39
C SER A 151 -5.37 -14.96 -7.06
N SER A 152 -4.46 -14.46 -7.91
CA SER A 152 -3.80 -13.16 -7.67
C SER A 152 -4.77 -11.98 -7.55
N ASN A 153 -5.98 -12.08 -8.09
CA ASN A 153 -6.99 -11.01 -8.04
C ASN A 153 -8.37 -11.49 -7.57
N GLN A 154 -8.46 -12.68 -6.96
CA GLN A 154 -9.73 -13.23 -6.50
C GLN A 154 -9.60 -13.88 -5.14
N ILE A 155 -10.62 -13.63 -4.32
CA ILE A 155 -10.78 -14.25 -3.01
C ILE A 155 -12.07 -15.04 -2.96
N LYS A 156 -12.06 -16.07 -2.12
CA LYS A 156 -13.22 -16.87 -1.74
C LYS A 156 -13.51 -16.62 -0.28
N ILE A 157 -14.75 -16.35 0.04
CA ILE A 157 -15.26 -16.18 1.40
C ILE A 157 -16.24 -17.31 1.68
N SER A 158 -15.99 -18.07 2.73
CA SER A 158 -16.89 -19.12 3.22
C SER A 158 -17.89 -18.52 4.19
N LEU A 159 -19.15 -18.90 4.01
CA LEU A 159 -20.28 -18.50 4.83
C LEU A 159 -20.73 -19.67 5.70
N SER A 160 -21.21 -19.39 6.92
CA SER A 160 -21.66 -20.43 7.85
C SER A 160 -22.86 -21.21 7.32
N GLU A 161 -23.72 -20.54 6.54
CA GLU A 161 -24.88 -21.13 5.90
C GLU A 161 -25.03 -20.61 4.46
N ALA A 162 -25.93 -21.21 3.69
CA ALA A 162 -26.25 -20.71 2.36
C ALA A 162 -26.88 -19.31 2.46
N ALA A 163 -26.32 -18.32 1.77
CA ALA A 163 -26.88 -16.97 1.77
C ALA A 163 -28.28 -16.94 1.14
N ALA A 164 -29.22 -16.23 1.75
CA ALA A 164 -30.55 -16.04 1.18
C ALA A 164 -30.49 -15.30 -0.16
N TYR A 165 -31.49 -15.51 -1.02
CA TYR A 165 -31.64 -14.69 -2.22
C TYR A 165 -31.90 -13.23 -1.82
N GLY A 166 -31.22 -12.30 -2.49
CA GLY A 166 -31.29 -10.87 -2.14
C GLY A 166 -30.44 -10.45 -0.93
N SER A 167 -29.61 -11.34 -0.36
CA SER A 167 -28.65 -10.97 0.67
C SER A 167 -27.80 -9.79 0.22
N LYS A 168 -27.73 -8.75 1.06
CA LYS A 168 -26.86 -7.58 0.84
C LYS A 168 -25.43 -7.95 1.22
N ILE A 169 -24.50 -7.64 0.33
CA ILE A 169 -23.07 -7.80 0.56
C ILE A 169 -22.49 -6.41 0.76
N SER A 170 -21.82 -6.21 1.88
CA SER A 170 -21.04 -5.00 2.09
C SER A 170 -19.57 -5.36 2.20
N VAL A 171 -18.76 -4.66 1.43
CA VAL A 171 -17.31 -4.71 1.55
C VAL A 171 -16.85 -3.35 2.02
N SER A 172 -16.12 -3.33 3.13
CA SER A 172 -15.52 -2.10 3.64
C SER A 172 -14.01 -2.25 3.76
N ILE A 173 -13.32 -1.15 3.51
CA ILE A 173 -11.90 -1.03 3.76
C ILE A 173 -11.73 -0.70 5.24
N ARG A 174 -10.98 -1.53 5.97
CA ARG A 174 -10.51 -1.23 7.31
C ARG A 174 -9.39 -0.21 7.17
N ASN A 175 -9.57 0.97 7.76
CA ASN A 175 -8.46 1.85 8.07
C ASN A 175 -7.69 1.20 9.21
N VAL A 176 -6.46 0.76 8.96
CA VAL A 176 -5.58 0.08 9.91
C VAL A 176 -4.32 0.89 10.06
#